data_AF-A0A7S3T194-F1
#
_entry.id   AF-A0A7S3T194-F1
#
_cell.length_a   1.000
_cell.length_b   1.000
_cell.length_c   1.000
_cell.angle_alpha   90.00
_cell.angle_beta   90.00
_cell.angle_gamma   90.00
#
_symmetry.space_group_name_H-M   'P 1'
#
loop_
_entity.id
_entity.type
_entity.pdbx_description
1 polymer ?
#
loop_
_entity_poly.entity_id
_entity_poly.type
_entity_poly.pdbx_seq_one_letter_code
_entity_poly.pdbx_strand_id
1 'polypeptide(L)'
;LRVPEPFTVRALLDGPELRDTITDNVMAVGGEQLKQSVSRDEVRAAVHRKLSNISDALREQLPQEHAKFDLIQLSAVQKDAVFKALRHYGDQRMVALSRAVLDSVQETSAEHGDEAAFQRRLME
;
A
#
# COMPACT_ATOMS: atom_id res chain seq x y z
N LEU A 1 32.40 -4.78 -18.43
CA LEU A 1 31.34 -3.90 -17.88
C LEU A 1 30.13 -4.78 -17.60
N ARG A 2 29.77 -5.03 -16.33
CA ARG A 2 28.50 -5.71 -16.02
C ARG A 2 27.39 -4.76 -16.42
N VAL A 3 26.59 -5.13 -17.42
CA VAL A 3 25.33 -4.45 -17.69
C VAL A 3 24.48 -4.63 -16.43
N PRO A 4 24.02 -3.55 -15.76
CA PRO A 4 23.16 -3.69 -14.60
C PRO A 4 21.93 -4.51 -15.00
N GLU A 5 21.61 -5.55 -14.25
CA GLU A 5 20.43 -6.36 -14.53
C GLU A 5 19.20 -5.45 -14.58
N PRO A 6 18.39 -5.54 -15.66
CA PRO A 6 17.20 -4.72 -15.76
C PRO A 6 16.24 -5.00 -14.61
N PHE A 7 15.77 -3.95 -13.95
CA PHE A 7 14.86 -4.07 -12.81
C PHE A 7 13.45 -4.39 -13.30
N THR A 8 13.01 -5.63 -13.17
CA THR A 8 11.69 -6.05 -13.65
C THR A 8 10.60 -5.70 -12.64
N VAL A 9 9.34 -5.66 -13.10
CA VAL A 9 8.18 -5.51 -12.21
C VAL A 9 8.14 -6.65 -11.19
N ARG A 10 8.52 -7.87 -11.57
CA ARG A 10 8.62 -8.99 -10.63
C ARG A 10 9.64 -8.72 -9.52
N ALA A 11 10.84 -8.26 -9.90
CA ALA A 11 11.87 -7.89 -8.93
C ALA A 11 11.43 -6.75 -8.00
N LEU A 12 10.56 -5.85 -8.46
CA LEU A 12 9.92 -4.83 -7.64
C LEU A 12 8.95 -5.46 -6.62
N LEU A 13 8.05 -6.34 -7.07
CA LEU A 13 7.01 -6.96 -6.24
C LEU A 13 7.57 -7.87 -5.14
N ASP A 14 8.59 -8.66 -5.48
CA ASP A 14 9.25 -9.59 -4.55
C ASP A 14 10.39 -8.90 -3.76
N GLY A 15 10.68 -7.63 -4.07
CA GLY A 15 11.82 -6.88 -3.57
C GLY A 15 11.68 -6.40 -2.12
N PRO A 16 12.80 -6.30 -1.37
CA PRO A 16 12.78 -5.82 0.01
C PRO A 16 12.32 -4.35 0.12
N GLU A 17 12.56 -3.54 -0.91
CA GLU A 17 12.22 -2.11 -0.91
C GLU A 17 10.70 -1.87 -0.93
N LEU A 18 9.93 -2.70 -1.66
CA LEU A 18 8.47 -2.65 -1.63
C LEU A 18 7.92 -3.09 -0.29
N ARG A 19 8.44 -4.20 0.25
CA ARG A 19 8.08 -4.66 1.59
C ARG A 19 8.32 -3.56 2.63
N ASP A 20 9.48 -2.92 2.60
CA ASP A 20 9.86 -1.92 3.58
C ASP A 20 9.01 -0.65 3.43
N THR A 21 8.73 -0.22 2.19
CA THR A 21 7.83 0.91 1.92
C THR A 21 6.40 0.65 2.42
N ILE A 22 5.84 -0.53 2.14
CA ILE A 22 4.50 -0.89 2.63
C ILE A 22 4.48 -1.00 4.15
N THR A 23 5.54 -1.55 4.75
CA THR A 23 5.69 -1.63 6.22
C THR A 23 5.63 -0.23 6.83
N ASP A 24 6.41 0.71 6.29
CA ASP A 24 6.45 2.08 6.79
C ASP A 24 5.10 2.79 6.64
N ASN A 25 4.41 2.58 5.51
CA ASN A 25 3.05 3.08 5.30
C ASN A 25 2.06 2.52 6.33
N VAL A 26 2.09 1.21 6.60
CA VAL A 26 1.21 0.58 7.60
C VAL A 26 1.50 1.13 9.00
N MET A 27 2.78 1.29 9.36
CA MET A 27 3.18 1.89 10.64
C MET A 27 2.72 3.35 10.76
N ALA A 28 2.79 4.12 9.67
CA ALA A 28 2.34 5.50 9.64
C ALA A 28 0.82 5.61 9.80
N VAL A 29 0.06 4.80 9.06
CA VAL A 29 -1.41 4.77 9.12
C VAL A 29 -1.89 4.28 10.49
N GLY A 30 -1.26 3.25 11.05
CA GLY A 30 -1.58 2.73 12.38
C GLY A 30 -1.24 3.71 13.50
N GLY A 31 -0.29 4.62 13.27
CA GLY A 31 0.10 5.65 14.24
C GLY A 31 0.61 5.06 15.57
N GLU A 32 0.45 5.80 16.66
CA GLU A 32 0.98 5.40 17.98
C GLU A 32 0.33 4.13 18.53
N GLN A 33 -0.96 3.91 18.27
CA GLN A 33 -1.67 2.72 18.75
C GLN A 33 -1.05 1.42 18.20
N LEU A 34 -0.71 1.40 16.90
CA LEU A 34 -0.03 0.24 16.32
C LEU A 34 1.40 0.10 16.85
N LYS A 35 2.15 1.20 16.96
CA LYS A 35 3.53 1.19 17.47
C LYS A 35 3.64 0.66 18.91
N GLN A 36 2.61 0.87 19.73
CA GLN A 36 2.56 0.39 21.11
C GLN A 36 2.18 -1.09 21.22
N SER A 37 1.50 -1.64 20.21
CA SER A 37 0.94 -3.00 20.25
C SER A 37 1.76 -4.02 19.45
N VAL A 38 2.45 -3.58 18.40
CA VAL A 38 3.18 -4.45 17.48
C VAL A 38 4.48 -3.78 17.06
N SER A 39 5.57 -4.54 17.05
CA SER A 39 6.86 -4.04 16.56
C SER A 39 6.86 -3.86 15.04
N ARG A 40 7.72 -2.96 14.54
CA ARG A 40 7.91 -2.78 13.10
C ARG A 40 8.31 -4.08 12.41
N ASP A 41 9.12 -4.92 13.06
CA ASP A 41 9.58 -6.18 12.47
C ASP A 41 8.46 -7.22 12.35
N GLU A 42 7.52 -7.25 13.30
CA GLU A 42 6.33 -8.09 13.19
C GLU A 42 5.42 -7.62 12.04
N VAL A 43 5.24 -6.30 11.88
CA VAL A 43 4.52 -5.73 10.73
C VAL A 43 5.24 -6.08 9.42
N ARG A 44 6.57 -5.93 9.39
CA ARG A 44 7.40 -6.28 8.22
C ARG A 44 7.26 -7.74 7.83
N ALA A 45 7.26 -8.64 8.82
CA ALA A 45 7.07 -10.08 8.60
C ALA A 45 5.65 -10.38 8.09
N ALA A 46 4.63 -9.71 8.62
CA ALA A 46 3.26 -9.84 8.14
C ALA A 46 3.10 -9.35 6.69
N VAL A 47 3.67 -8.18 6.36
CA VAL A 47 3.71 -7.64 4.99
C VAL A 47 4.41 -8.61 4.05
N HIS A 48 5.57 -9.16 4.45
CA HIS A 48 6.29 -10.14 3.64
C HIS A 48 5.43 -11.37 3.33
N ARG A 49 4.80 -11.96 4.34
CA ARG A 49 3.91 -13.11 4.15
C ARG A 49 2.76 -12.77 3.21
N LYS A 50 2.15 -11.59 3.36
CA LYS A 50 1.04 -11.17 2.51
C LYS A 50 1.46 -10.98 1.05
N LEU A 51 2.60 -10.34 0.81
CA LEU A 51 3.15 -10.16 -0.54
C LEU A 51 3.53 -11.50 -1.18
N SER A 52 4.17 -12.41 -0.44
CA SER A 52 4.49 -13.75 -0.93
C SER A 52 3.22 -14.49 -1.34
N ASN A 53 2.18 -14.49 -0.48
CA ASN A 53 0.92 -15.16 -0.79
C ASN A 53 0.24 -14.58 -2.03
N ILE A 54 0.34 -13.26 -2.27
CA ILE A 54 -0.19 -12.64 -3.49
C ILE A 54 0.62 -13.08 -4.71
N SER A 55 1.95 -13.08 -4.62
CA SER A 55 2.86 -13.53 -5.68
C SER A 55 2.58 -15.00 -6.05
N ASP A 56 2.41 -15.86 -5.05
CA ASP A 56 2.07 -17.28 -5.24
C ASP A 56 0.66 -17.46 -5.83
N ALA A 57 -0.35 -16.74 -5.34
CA ALA A 57 -1.70 -16.78 -5.90
C ALA A 57 -1.72 -16.31 -7.36
N LEU A 58 -0.96 -15.26 -7.71
CA LEU A 58 -0.84 -14.80 -9.10
C LEU A 58 -0.17 -15.84 -9.98
N ARG A 59 0.85 -16.54 -9.47
CA ARG A 59 1.53 -17.62 -10.19
C ARG A 59 0.62 -18.82 -10.44
N GLU A 60 -0.20 -19.18 -9.46
CA GLU A 60 -1.13 -20.31 -9.55
C GLU A 60 -2.33 -20.02 -10.44
N GLN A 61 -2.96 -18.85 -10.26
CA GLN A 61 -4.22 -18.53 -10.92
C GLN A 61 -4.03 -17.90 -12.30
N LEU A 62 -2.95 -17.11 -12.47
CA LEU A 62 -2.68 -16.33 -13.68
C LEU A 62 -1.21 -16.49 -14.11
N PRO A 63 -0.73 -17.72 -14.41
CA PRO A 63 0.69 -17.99 -14.66
C PRO A 63 1.23 -17.22 -15.87
N GLN A 64 0.42 -17.01 -16.91
CA GLN A 64 0.85 -16.27 -18.11
C GLN A 64 1.02 -14.78 -17.82
N GLU A 65 0.17 -14.20 -16.99
CA GLU A 65 0.20 -12.80 -16.58
C GLU A 65 1.34 -12.56 -15.60
N HIS A 66 1.53 -13.48 -14.66
CA HIS A 66 2.67 -13.48 -13.76
C HIS A 66 3.99 -13.51 -14.55
N ALA A 67 4.08 -14.31 -15.62
CA ALA A 67 5.27 -14.34 -16.49
C ALA A 67 5.52 -13.02 -17.24
N LYS A 68 4.47 -12.23 -17.53
CA LYS A 68 4.63 -10.91 -18.18
C LYS A 68 5.36 -9.91 -17.27
N PHE A 69 5.32 -10.07 -15.95
CA PHE A 69 6.03 -9.17 -15.03
C PHE A 69 7.56 -9.26 -15.14
N ASP A 70 8.10 -10.38 -15.64
CA ASP A 70 9.53 -10.51 -15.96
C ASP A 70 9.92 -9.81 -17.26
N LEU A 71 8.96 -9.56 -18.14
CA LEU A 71 9.19 -8.90 -19.43
C LEU A 71 9.14 -7.38 -19.32
N ILE A 72 8.47 -6.85 -18.30
CA ILE A 72 8.36 -5.41 -18.07
C ILE A 72 9.57 -4.94 -17.28
N GLN A 73 10.51 -4.29 -17.98
CA GLN A 73 11.66 -3.65 -17.38
C GLN A 73 11.32 -2.22 -16.98
N LEU A 74 11.76 -1.82 -15.80
CA LEU A 74 11.66 -0.47 -15.29
C LEU A 74 13.04 0.19 -15.34
N SER A 75 13.09 1.40 -15.87
CA SER A 75 14.24 2.28 -15.65
C SER A 75 14.33 2.68 -14.18
N ALA A 76 15.51 3.09 -13.72
CA ALA A 76 15.70 3.61 -12.36
C ALA A 76 14.72 4.76 -12.04
N VAL A 77 14.51 5.66 -13.00
CA VAL A 77 13.55 6.79 -12.86
C VAL A 77 12.11 6.30 -12.68
N GLN A 78 11.68 5.28 -13.43
CA GLN A 78 10.34 4.71 -13.29
C GLN A 78 10.17 3.99 -11.96
N LYS A 79 11.18 3.22 -11.54
CA LYS A 79 11.21 2.57 -10.22
C LYS A 79 11.06 3.61 -9.10
N ASP A 80 11.86 4.67 -9.14
CA ASP A 80 11.84 5.73 -8.13
C ASP A 80 10.49 6.47 -8.11
N ALA A 81 9.89 6.70 -9.28
CA ALA A 81 8.57 7.31 -9.39
C ALA A 81 7.48 6.45 -8.72
N VAL A 82 7.53 5.12 -8.92
CA VAL A 82 6.62 4.17 -8.25
C VAL A 82 6.78 4.25 -6.73
N PHE A 83 8.02 4.17 -6.22
CA PHE A 83 8.25 4.25 -4.78
C PHE A 83 7.88 5.61 -4.19
N LYS A 84 8.10 6.71 -4.92
CA LYS A 84 7.67 8.04 -4.51
C LYS A 84 6.15 8.10 -4.37
N ALA A 85 5.41 7.55 -5.33
CA ALA A 85 3.94 7.48 -5.26
C ALA A 85 3.48 6.62 -4.08
N LEU A 86 4.10 5.45 -3.86
CA LEU A 86 3.74 4.57 -2.75
C LEU A 86 3.98 5.20 -1.38
N ARG A 87 5.03 6.01 -1.21
CA ARG A 87 5.31 6.70 0.07
C ARG A 87 4.24 7.73 0.44
N HIS A 88 3.44 8.23 -0.51
CA HIS A 88 2.34 9.17 -0.18
C HIS A 88 1.29 8.55 0.73
N TYR A 89 1.10 7.23 0.70
CA TYR A 89 0.16 6.55 1.60
C TYR A 89 0.62 6.56 3.07
N GLY A 90 1.92 6.74 3.32
CA GLY A 90 2.47 6.91 4.66
C GLY A 90 2.75 8.37 5.04
N ASP A 91 2.45 9.33 4.15
CA ASP A 91 2.67 10.75 4.43
C ASP A 91 1.74 11.21 5.57
N GLN A 92 2.32 11.83 6.61
CA GLN A 92 1.55 12.21 7.80
C GLN A 92 0.41 13.18 7.51
N ARG A 93 0.54 14.06 6.51
CA ARG A 93 -0.52 14.99 6.12
C ARG A 93 -1.66 14.24 5.45
N MET A 94 -1.34 13.29 4.58
CA MET A 94 -2.34 12.43 3.94
C MET A 94 -3.06 11.56 4.97
N VAL A 95 -2.32 10.92 5.88
CA VAL A 95 -2.90 10.11 6.96
C VAL A 95 -3.80 10.96 7.86
N ALA A 96 -3.36 12.15 8.26
CA ALA A 96 -4.16 13.06 9.08
C ALA A 96 -5.43 13.53 8.36
N LEU A 97 -5.34 13.88 7.07
CA LEU A 97 -6.49 14.25 6.26
C LEU A 97 -7.51 13.10 6.16
N SER A 98 -7.04 11.88 5.86
CA SER A 98 -7.91 10.71 5.79
C SER A 98 -8.62 10.41 7.10
N ARG A 99 -7.93 10.57 8.24
CA ARG A 99 -8.56 10.44 9.58
C ARG A 99 -9.60 11.51 9.82
N ALA A 100 -9.29 12.78 9.55
CA ALA A 100 -10.24 13.87 9.72
C ALA A 100 -11.53 13.67 8.88
N VAL A 101 -11.39 13.20 7.63
CA VAL A 101 -12.55 12.87 6.79
C VAL A 101 -13.36 11.72 7.39
N LEU A 102 -12.72 10.64 7.85
CA LEU A 102 -13.40 9.51 8.47
C LEU A 102 -14.15 9.93 9.74
N ASP A 103 -13.52 10.72 10.60
CA ASP A 103 -14.11 11.23 11.83
C ASP A 103 -15.34 12.10 11.53
N SER A 104 -15.25 13.00 10.54
CA SER A 104 -16.40 13.82 10.11
C SER A 104 -17.56 13.00 9.53
N VAL A 105 -17.27 11.93 8.78
CA VAL A 105 -18.30 11.01 8.25
C VAL A 105 -18.99 10.27 9.40
N GLN A 106 -18.23 9.77 10.37
CA GLN A 106 -18.77 9.06 11.52
C GLN A 106 -19.60 9.97 12.43
N GLU A 107 -19.14 11.19 12.68
CA GLU A 107 -19.87 12.20 13.46
C GLU A 107 -21.19 12.57 12.78
N THR A 108 -21.16 12.80 11.46
CA THR A 108 -22.39 13.09 10.70
C THR A 108 -23.38 11.93 10.72
N SER A 109 -22.90 10.69 10.59
CA SER A 109 -23.72 9.48 10.67
C SER A 109 -24.34 9.27 12.06
N ALA A 110 -23.55 9.51 13.12
CA ALA A 110 -23.99 9.38 14.50
C ALA A 110 -24.99 10.47 14.93
N GLU A 111 -24.82 11.70 14.44
CA GLU A 111 -25.73 12.81 14.76
C GLU A 111 -27.04 12.76 13.96
N HIS A 112 -27.04 12.26 12.72
CA HIS A 112 -28.20 12.42 11.82
C HIS A 112 -29.06 11.17 11.63
N GLY A 113 -28.62 9.97 12.01
CA GLY A 113 -29.41 8.73 12.05
C GLY A 113 -30.07 8.27 10.72
N ASP A 114 -29.99 9.07 9.66
CA ASP A 114 -30.58 8.83 8.34
C ASP A 114 -29.46 8.74 7.31
N GLU A 115 -28.88 7.55 7.24
CA GLU A 115 -27.81 7.18 6.31
C GLU A 115 -28.20 7.46 4.83
N ALA A 116 -29.50 7.47 4.52
CA ALA A 116 -30.01 7.78 3.19
C ALA A 116 -29.99 9.28 2.86
N ALA A 117 -30.11 10.16 3.87
CA ALA A 117 -29.98 11.61 3.69
C ALA A 117 -28.52 12.03 3.49
N PHE A 118 -27.59 11.36 4.16
CA PHE A 118 -26.15 11.58 3.99
C PHE A 118 -25.67 11.15 2.60
N GLN A 119 -26.11 9.98 2.09
CA GLN A 119 -25.77 9.53 0.73
C GLN A 119 -26.25 10.48 -0.38
N ARG A 120 -27.40 11.16 -0.19
CA ARG A 120 -27.88 12.16 -1.17
C ARG A 120 -26.99 13.40 -1.24
N ARG A 121 -26.47 13.88 -0.11
CA ARG A 121 -25.57 15.05 -0.07
C ARG A 121 -24.19 14.78 -0.66
N LEU A 122 -23.71 13.53 -0.66
CA LEU A 122 -22.42 13.18 -1.24
C LEU A 122 -22.45 13.04 -2.78
N MET A 123 -23.64 12.94 -3.37
CA MET A 123 -23.82 12.78 -4.82
C MET A 123 -24.23 14.07 -5.54
N GLU A 124 -24.37 15.19 -4.83
CA GLU A 124 -24.48 16.56 -5.38
C GLU A 124 -23.11 17.22 -5.48
#